data_AF-A0A2D4IZH9-F1
#
_entry.id   AF-A0A2D4IZH9-F1
#
_cell.length_a   1.000
_cell.length_b   1.000
_cell.length_c   1.000
_cell.angle_alpha   90.00
_cell.angle_beta   90.00
_cell.angle_gamma   90.00
#
_symmetry.space_group_name_H-M   'P 1'
#
loop_
_entity.id
_entity.type
_entity.pdbx_description
1 polymer ?
#
loop_
_entity_poly.entity_id
_entity_poly.type
_entity_poly.pdbx_seq_one_letter_code
_entity_poly.pdbx_strand_id
1 'polypeptide(L)'
;HGVLAGGPQRQVVPAVGGVDAALRVEVGAEHGQLEARRLQLAVLRSYFNLECCVNATDSLDELALGPFGEYAVLPGLDCTFPSGFQGLTDHIMASLPEGIVLFEKPVKTIHWGRSDVEEGSPGRLFGVQVECEDGQKFLADHVIVTVPLGFLKEHQESFFCPPLPSQKLEAIRRLGFGTANKIILEFEQPFWKPDAEIIEVVWENESPLEERPADWRNTWFQKIAGYVVLKPPERHGHILCGFIAGRESEFMETLSDSEVLTTLTQIFRKTTGNPQLAPPKNILRSRWDSEPYTR
;
A
#
# COMPACT_ATOMS: atom_id res chain seq x y z
N HIS A 1 -52.30 4.81 -10.12
CA HIS A 1 -51.35 5.94 -10.22
C HIS A 1 -50.12 5.60 -9.39
N GLY A 2 -49.06 5.15 -10.05
CA GLY A 2 -47.83 4.68 -9.41
C GLY A 2 -47.03 5.83 -8.81
N VAL A 3 -46.62 5.67 -7.56
CA VAL A 3 -45.70 6.56 -6.86
C VAL A 3 -44.28 6.12 -7.22
N LEU A 4 -43.60 6.91 -8.05
CA LEU A 4 -42.18 6.75 -8.32
C LEU A 4 -41.40 7.25 -7.10
N ALA A 5 -40.82 6.30 -6.36
CA ALA A 5 -39.78 6.56 -5.39
C ALA A 5 -38.51 6.99 -6.13
N GLY A 6 -38.22 8.29 -6.14
CA GLY A 6 -36.90 8.80 -6.50
C GLY A 6 -35.93 8.49 -5.37
N GLY A 7 -35.20 7.38 -5.47
CA GLY A 7 -33.99 7.18 -4.67
C GLY A 7 -32.97 8.29 -4.99
N PRO A 8 -32.06 8.62 -4.05
CA PRO A 8 -31.04 9.63 -4.30
C PRO A 8 -30.25 9.22 -5.54
N GLN A 9 -30.25 10.11 -6.55
CA GLN A 9 -29.42 9.94 -7.74
C GLN A 9 -27.98 9.74 -7.28
N ARG A 10 -27.38 8.60 -7.66
CA ARG A 10 -25.96 8.31 -7.44
C ARG A 10 -25.16 9.41 -8.12
N GLN A 11 -24.61 10.32 -7.33
CA GLN A 11 -23.62 11.26 -7.83
C GLN A 11 -22.34 10.48 -8.08
N VAL A 12 -21.96 10.37 -9.36
CA VAL A 12 -20.66 9.82 -9.74
C VAL A 12 -19.60 10.76 -9.15
N VAL A 13 -18.79 10.24 -8.23
CA VAL A 13 -17.67 11.01 -7.67
C VAL A 13 -16.58 11.06 -8.73
N PRO A 14 -16.08 12.24 -9.11
CA PRO A 14 -14.99 12.33 -10.07
C PRO A 14 -13.74 11.65 -9.52
N ALA A 15 -13.02 10.93 -10.39
CA ALA A 15 -11.77 10.27 -10.07
C ALA A 15 -10.55 11.15 -10.42
N VAL A 16 -9.43 10.96 -9.74
CA VAL A 16 -8.19 11.69 -10.02
C VAL A 16 -7.66 11.37 -11.42
N GLY A 17 -7.81 10.13 -11.91
CA GLY A 17 -7.35 9.71 -13.24
C GLY A 17 -8.09 10.34 -14.43
N GLY A 18 -9.17 11.11 -14.21
CA GLY A 18 -9.91 11.80 -15.27
C GLY A 18 -9.11 12.85 -16.07
N VAL A 19 -7.85 13.11 -15.72
CA VAL A 19 -6.91 14.01 -16.42
C VAL A 19 -6.57 13.51 -17.83
N ASP A 20 -6.69 12.21 -18.10
CA ASP A 20 -6.40 11.61 -19.42
C ASP A 20 -7.25 12.22 -20.54
N ALA A 21 -8.50 12.58 -20.25
CA ALA A 21 -9.39 13.22 -21.21
C ALA A 21 -8.90 14.62 -21.59
N ALA A 22 -8.32 15.37 -20.64
CA ALA A 22 -7.76 16.70 -20.90
C ALA A 22 -6.46 16.63 -21.72
N LEU A 23 -5.59 15.66 -21.42
CA LEU A 23 -4.33 15.43 -22.14
C LEU A 23 -4.51 14.98 -23.60
N ARG A 24 -5.64 14.33 -23.92
CA ARG A 24 -5.98 13.88 -25.28
C ARG A 24 -6.44 15.01 -26.22
N VAL A 25 -6.81 16.20 -25.70
CA VAL A 25 -7.34 17.31 -26.52
C VAL A 25 -6.24 18.12 -27.25
N GLU A 26 -4.99 18.09 -26.78
CA GLU A 26 -3.87 18.84 -27.39
C GLU A 26 -3.14 18.05 -28.51
N VAL A 27 -3.80 17.73 -29.63
CA VAL A 27 -3.17 16.92 -30.70
C VAL A 27 -3.10 17.63 -32.06
N GLY A 28 -1.92 18.17 -32.37
CA GLY A 28 -1.42 18.45 -33.72
C GLY A 28 0.07 18.80 -33.66
N ALA A 29 0.97 17.93 -34.14
CA ALA A 29 2.42 18.15 -34.01
C ALA A 29 3.29 17.32 -34.98
N GLU A 30 4.39 17.91 -35.46
CA GLU A 30 5.38 17.38 -36.42
C GLU A 30 6.33 16.31 -35.81
N HIS A 31 7.12 15.61 -36.65
CA HIS A 31 7.89 14.41 -36.25
C HIS A 31 8.88 14.61 -35.08
N GLY A 32 9.59 15.75 -35.01
CA GLY A 32 10.50 16.06 -33.88
C GLY A 32 9.76 16.40 -32.58
N GLN A 33 8.51 16.84 -32.67
CA GLN A 33 7.64 17.05 -31.51
C GLN A 33 7.08 15.71 -31.00
N LEU A 34 7.04 14.67 -31.84
CA LEU A 34 6.53 13.35 -31.47
C LEU A 34 7.44 12.61 -30.49
N GLU A 35 8.75 12.61 -30.72
CA GLU A 35 9.73 11.97 -29.80
C GLU A 35 9.79 12.69 -28.45
N ALA A 36 9.84 14.03 -28.47
CA ALA A 36 9.80 14.84 -27.26
C ALA A 36 8.49 14.60 -26.48
N ARG A 37 7.35 14.53 -27.17
CA ARG A 37 6.04 14.23 -26.56
C ARG A 37 5.98 12.84 -25.96
N ARG A 38 6.54 11.83 -26.64
CA ARG A 38 6.61 10.46 -26.14
C ARG A 38 7.40 10.39 -24.83
N LEU A 39 8.54 11.07 -24.76
CA LEU A 39 9.33 11.14 -23.53
C LEU A 39 8.58 11.88 -22.41
N GLN A 40 7.89 12.99 -22.72
CA GLN A 40 7.07 13.71 -21.73
C GLN A 40 5.96 12.82 -21.14
N LEU A 41 5.29 12.03 -21.99
CA LEU A 41 4.26 11.08 -21.56
C LEU A 41 4.86 9.97 -20.70
N ALA A 42 6.02 9.41 -21.06
CA ALA A 42 6.71 8.41 -20.26
C ALA A 42 7.11 8.95 -18.87
N VAL A 43 7.62 10.18 -18.81
CA VAL A 43 7.93 10.86 -17.54
C VAL A 43 6.66 11.06 -16.72
N LEU A 44 5.56 11.51 -17.34
CA LEU A 44 4.28 11.69 -16.67
C LEU A 44 3.73 10.36 -16.12
N ARG A 45 3.87 9.26 -16.85
CA ARG A 45 3.53 7.92 -16.34
C ARG A 45 4.34 7.57 -15.09
N SER A 46 5.63 7.92 -15.02
CA SER A 46 6.45 7.69 -13.82
C SER A 46 5.89 8.44 -12.60
N TYR A 47 5.44 9.69 -12.78
CA TYR A 47 4.79 10.44 -11.71
C TYR A 47 3.49 9.77 -11.26
N PHE A 48 2.70 9.22 -12.18
CA PHE A 48 1.49 8.48 -11.80
C PHE A 48 1.82 7.23 -10.98
N ASN A 49 2.90 6.51 -11.32
CA ASN A 49 3.36 5.37 -10.52
C ASN A 49 3.77 5.79 -9.11
N LEU A 50 4.43 6.95 -8.97
CA LEU A 50 4.76 7.53 -7.67
C LEU A 50 3.51 7.87 -6.87
N GLU A 51 2.53 8.55 -7.46
CA GLU A 51 1.26 8.87 -6.80
C GLU A 51 0.49 7.61 -6.40
N CYS A 52 0.52 6.56 -7.22
CA CYS A 52 -0.03 5.25 -6.86
C CYS A 52 0.66 4.66 -5.63
N CYS A 53 1.98 4.84 -5.48
CA CYS A 53 2.71 4.41 -4.28
C CYS A 53 2.36 5.22 -3.04
N VAL A 54 2.20 6.54 -3.18
CA VAL A 54 1.80 7.44 -2.09
C VAL A 54 0.41 7.10 -1.56
N ASN A 55 -0.51 6.74 -2.45
CA ASN A 55 -1.92 6.48 -2.11
C ASN A 55 -2.25 4.97 -2.00
N ALA A 56 -1.27 4.09 -2.17
CA ALA A 56 -1.43 2.64 -2.20
C ALA A 56 -2.61 2.17 -3.09
N THR A 57 -2.60 2.59 -4.35
CA THR A 57 -3.66 2.27 -5.33
C THR A 57 -3.08 1.70 -6.62
N ASP A 58 -3.91 0.98 -7.38
CA ASP A 58 -3.55 0.48 -8.70
C ASP A 58 -3.55 1.59 -9.76
N SER A 59 -4.54 2.49 -9.69
CA SER A 59 -4.71 3.61 -10.61
C SER A 59 -5.27 4.82 -9.87
N LEU A 60 -4.89 6.03 -10.33
CA LEU A 60 -5.51 7.26 -9.86
C LEU A 60 -7.02 7.34 -10.19
N ASP A 61 -7.53 6.46 -11.05
CA ASP A 61 -8.97 6.29 -11.29
C ASP A 61 -9.73 5.75 -10.06
N GLU A 62 -9.04 5.07 -9.13
CA GLU A 62 -9.65 4.54 -7.91
C GLU A 62 -9.72 5.59 -6.80
N LEU A 63 -9.04 6.74 -6.96
CA LEU A 63 -9.01 7.81 -5.98
C LEU A 63 -10.14 8.81 -6.19
N ALA A 64 -10.92 9.04 -5.14
CA ALA A 64 -11.94 10.07 -5.13
C ALA A 64 -11.30 11.47 -5.13
N LEU A 65 -11.55 12.25 -6.17
CA LEU A 65 -10.90 13.55 -6.39
C LEU A 65 -11.17 14.55 -5.25
N GLY A 66 -12.40 14.59 -4.73
CA GLY A 66 -12.77 15.50 -3.63
C GLY A 66 -11.92 15.25 -2.37
N PRO A 67 -12.04 14.07 -1.74
CA PRO A 67 -11.23 13.71 -0.57
C PRO A 67 -9.72 13.76 -0.81
N PHE A 68 -9.26 13.43 -2.02
CA PHE A 68 -7.84 13.56 -2.38
C PHE A 68 -7.35 15.01 -2.22
N GLY A 69 -8.15 15.99 -2.63
CA GLY A 69 -7.84 17.42 -2.49
C GLY A 69 -7.97 17.97 -1.06
N GLU A 70 -8.49 17.20 -0.11
CA GLU A 70 -8.61 17.60 1.30
C GLU A 70 -7.33 17.32 2.11
N TYR A 71 -6.37 16.57 1.57
CA TYR A 71 -5.13 16.24 2.26
C TYR A 71 -4.27 17.50 2.49
N ALA A 72 -3.95 17.77 3.75
CA ALA A 72 -3.11 18.89 4.15
C ALA A 72 -1.68 18.42 4.47
N VAL A 73 -0.71 18.94 3.71
CA VAL A 73 0.70 18.72 3.99
C VAL A 73 1.10 19.56 5.21
N LEU A 74 1.69 18.92 6.20
CA LEU A 74 2.22 19.62 7.37
C LEU A 74 3.51 20.39 6.99
N PRO A 75 3.69 21.63 7.47
CA PRO A 75 4.91 22.38 7.21
C PRO A 75 6.10 21.73 7.91
N GLY A 76 7.26 21.75 7.26
CA GLY A 76 8.51 21.21 7.82
C GLY A 76 9.24 20.31 6.83
N LEU A 77 10.27 19.64 7.34
CA LEU A 77 11.00 18.62 6.58
C LEU A 77 10.49 17.24 6.99
N ASP A 78 10.36 16.35 6.02
CA ASP A 78 10.16 14.94 6.29
C ASP A 78 11.38 14.39 7.03
N CYS A 79 11.15 13.86 8.22
CA CYS A 79 12.18 13.28 9.05
C CYS A 79 12.04 11.77 9.05
N THR A 80 13.16 11.05 8.94
CA THR A 80 13.21 9.62 9.19
C THR A 80 13.68 9.36 10.62
N PHE A 81 13.13 8.32 11.25
CA PHE A 81 13.65 7.86 12.53
C PHE A 81 15.01 7.19 12.29
N PRO A 82 16.12 7.70 12.85
CA PRO A 82 17.44 7.19 12.51
C PRO A 82 17.58 5.69 12.78
N SER A 83 16.98 5.21 13.87
CA SER A 83 16.98 3.80 14.29
C SER A 83 15.78 2.99 13.78
N GLY A 84 15.06 3.51 12.78
CA GLY A 84 13.83 2.91 12.25
C GLY A 84 12.58 3.27 13.06
N PHE A 85 11.41 3.16 12.42
CA PHE A 85 10.12 3.49 13.04
C PHE A 85 9.73 2.56 14.20
N GLN A 86 10.34 1.37 14.30
CA GLN A 86 10.10 0.43 15.39
C GLN A 86 10.43 1.03 16.77
N GLY A 87 11.40 1.95 16.85
CA GLY A 87 11.70 2.64 18.10
C GLY A 87 10.47 3.35 18.69
N LEU A 88 9.55 3.87 17.86
CA LEU A 88 8.32 4.49 18.35
C LEU A 88 7.41 3.45 19.02
N THR A 89 7.18 2.31 18.36
CA THR A 89 6.34 1.25 18.92
C THR A 89 6.95 0.64 20.17
N ASP A 90 8.27 0.50 20.23
CA ASP A 90 8.98 -0.01 21.41
C ASP A 90 8.80 0.93 22.61
N HIS A 91 8.86 2.25 22.40
CA HIS A 91 8.63 3.22 23.48
C HIS A 91 7.17 3.23 23.95
N ILE A 92 6.21 3.10 23.03
CA ILE A 92 4.79 2.98 23.39
C ILE A 92 4.59 1.69 24.21
N MET A 93 5.13 0.56 23.76
CA MET A 93 5.05 -0.72 24.46
C MET A 93 5.67 -0.67 25.86
N ALA A 94 6.83 -0.02 26.01
CA ALA A 94 7.50 0.14 27.30
C ALA A 94 6.73 1.02 28.30
N SER A 95 5.77 1.84 27.81
CA SER A 95 4.91 2.65 28.68
C SER A 95 3.69 1.89 29.25
N LEU A 96 3.42 0.69 28.74
CA LEU A 96 2.29 -0.14 29.15
C LEU A 96 2.66 -1.06 30.32
N PRO A 97 1.74 -1.34 31.26
CA PRO A 97 1.93 -2.34 32.29
C PRO A 97 2.30 -3.72 31.72
N GLU A 98 3.12 -4.49 32.44
CA GLU A 98 3.48 -5.84 32.02
C GLU A 98 2.25 -6.75 31.92
N GLY A 99 2.24 -7.60 30.90
CA GLY A 99 1.21 -8.63 30.71
C GLY A 99 -0.12 -8.17 30.12
N ILE A 100 -0.29 -6.88 29.78
CA ILE A 100 -1.56 -6.40 29.18
C ILE A 100 -1.63 -6.58 27.66
N VAL A 101 -0.47 -6.66 26.99
CA VAL A 101 -0.39 -6.91 25.55
C VAL A 101 -0.13 -8.39 25.33
N LEU A 102 -1.09 -9.05 24.70
CA LEU A 102 -1.02 -10.47 24.38
C LEU A 102 -0.66 -10.63 22.91
N PHE A 103 0.58 -11.03 22.65
CA PHE A 103 1.03 -11.44 21.31
C PHE A 103 0.54 -12.85 21.00
N GLU A 104 0.56 -13.21 19.70
CA GLU A 104 0.14 -14.54 19.23
C GLU A 104 -1.26 -14.92 19.71
N LYS A 105 -2.13 -13.91 19.81
CA LYS A 105 -3.51 -14.04 20.28
C LYS A 105 -4.50 -13.54 19.22
N PRO A 106 -4.62 -14.21 18.05
CA PRO A 106 -5.53 -13.76 17.01
C PRO A 106 -6.97 -13.80 17.51
N VAL A 107 -7.68 -12.69 17.34
CA VAL A 107 -9.11 -12.61 17.61
C VAL A 107 -9.85 -13.27 16.44
N LYS A 108 -10.76 -14.18 16.76
CA LYS A 108 -11.58 -14.90 15.79
C LYS A 108 -12.94 -14.23 15.61
N THR A 109 -13.63 -13.94 16.72
CA THR A 109 -14.98 -13.35 16.69
C THR A 109 -15.22 -12.46 17.90
N ILE A 110 -15.79 -11.28 17.65
CA ILE A 110 -16.27 -10.35 18.67
C ILE A 110 -17.78 -10.53 18.81
N HIS A 111 -18.19 -11.11 19.93
CA HIS A 111 -19.59 -11.22 20.32
C HIS A 111 -19.98 -9.95 21.08
N TRP A 112 -20.97 -9.19 20.60
CA TRP A 112 -21.35 -7.90 21.20
C TRP A 112 -22.87 -7.75 21.29
N GLY A 113 -23.34 -6.84 22.16
CA GLY A 113 -24.78 -6.63 22.38
C GLY A 113 -25.46 -7.80 23.10
N ARG A 114 -24.66 -8.62 23.81
CA ARG A 114 -25.13 -9.72 24.65
C ARG A 114 -24.95 -9.34 26.13
N SER A 115 -25.41 -10.19 27.02
CA SER A 115 -25.18 -10.05 28.46
C SER A 115 -24.60 -11.37 28.96
N ASP A 116 -23.28 -11.48 28.87
CA ASP A 116 -22.55 -12.68 29.25
C ASP A 116 -22.14 -12.59 30.73
N VAL A 117 -22.18 -13.72 31.43
CA VAL A 117 -21.79 -13.83 32.85
C VAL A 117 -20.46 -14.56 32.92
N GLU A 118 -19.55 -14.05 33.74
CA GLU A 118 -18.29 -14.73 34.04
C GLU A 118 -18.54 -15.97 34.92
N GLU A 119 -17.94 -17.10 34.55
CA GLU A 119 -18.00 -18.32 35.37
C GLU A 119 -17.39 -18.06 36.75
N GLY A 120 -18.18 -18.26 37.81
CA GLY A 120 -17.76 -18.03 39.19
C GLY A 120 -18.11 -16.66 39.78
N SER A 121 -18.62 -15.72 38.97
CA SER A 121 -19.03 -14.38 39.41
C SER A 121 -20.50 -14.08 39.07
N PRO A 122 -21.48 -14.84 39.61
CA PRO A 122 -22.90 -14.64 39.30
C PRO A 122 -23.38 -13.27 39.80
N GLY A 123 -23.45 -12.29 38.90
CA GLY A 123 -23.94 -10.94 39.21
C GLY A 123 -23.41 -9.84 38.32
N ARG A 124 -22.26 -10.02 37.66
CA ARG A 124 -21.72 -9.07 36.69
C ARG A 124 -22.04 -9.51 35.26
N LEU A 125 -22.64 -8.61 34.49
CA LEU A 125 -22.95 -8.81 33.07
C LEU A 125 -21.95 -8.03 32.23
N PHE A 126 -21.40 -8.67 31.21
CA PHE A 126 -20.50 -8.06 30.24
C PHE A 126 -21.21 -7.90 28.89
N GLY A 127 -21.00 -6.75 28.25
CA GLY A 127 -21.61 -6.41 26.96
C GLY A 127 -20.90 -7.02 25.74
N VAL A 128 -19.66 -7.49 25.94
CA VAL A 128 -18.77 -8.02 24.90
C VAL A 128 -18.06 -9.28 25.37
N GLN A 129 -17.95 -10.25 24.48
CA GLN A 129 -17.08 -11.41 24.59
C GLN A 129 -16.19 -11.51 23.35
N VAL A 130 -14.88 -11.52 23.54
CA VAL A 130 -13.89 -11.70 22.48
C VAL A 130 -13.44 -13.16 22.48
N GLU A 131 -13.69 -13.88 21.39
CA GLU A 131 -13.23 -15.24 21.16
C GLU A 131 -11.94 -15.22 20.33
N CYS A 132 -10.90 -15.86 20.82
CA CYS A 132 -9.62 -16.04 20.12
C CYS A 132 -9.56 -17.38 19.38
N GLU A 133 -8.65 -17.50 18.42
CA GLU A 133 -8.49 -18.72 17.62
C GLU A 133 -8.09 -19.95 18.44
N ASP A 134 -7.38 -19.74 19.55
CA ASP A 134 -7.01 -20.79 20.51
C ASP A 134 -8.16 -21.21 21.45
N GLY A 135 -9.35 -20.64 21.27
CA GLY A 135 -10.54 -20.91 22.07
C GLY A 135 -10.62 -20.10 23.37
N GLN A 136 -9.61 -19.30 23.71
CA GLN A 136 -9.67 -18.41 24.86
C GLN A 136 -10.74 -17.34 24.64
N LYS A 137 -11.41 -16.95 25.74
CA LYS A 137 -12.49 -15.96 25.73
C LYS A 137 -12.21 -14.87 26.74
N PHE A 138 -12.42 -13.62 26.33
CA PHE A 138 -12.27 -12.44 27.19
C PHE A 138 -13.61 -11.72 27.31
N LEU A 139 -14.04 -11.43 28.53
CA LEU A 139 -15.24 -10.66 28.81
C LEU A 139 -14.88 -9.19 29.04
N ALA A 140 -15.64 -8.28 28.45
CA ALA A 140 -15.41 -6.85 28.59
C ALA A 140 -16.72 -6.04 28.53
N ASP A 141 -16.70 -4.86 29.14
CA ASP A 141 -17.80 -3.90 29.03
C ASP A 141 -17.81 -3.24 27.63
N HIS A 142 -16.62 -3.02 27.06
CA HIS A 142 -16.41 -2.39 25.75
C HIS A 142 -15.20 -2.99 25.03
N VAL A 143 -15.17 -2.84 23.70
CA VAL A 143 -14.02 -3.22 22.85
C VAL A 143 -13.68 -2.08 21.89
N ILE A 144 -12.40 -1.81 21.73
CA ILE A 144 -11.86 -0.92 20.69
C ILE A 144 -11.26 -1.80 19.61
N VAL A 145 -11.72 -1.63 18.37
CA VAL A 145 -11.26 -2.43 17.23
C VAL A 145 -10.34 -1.57 16.38
N THR A 146 -9.08 -1.97 16.30
CA THR A 146 -8.03 -1.29 15.51
C THR A 146 -7.43 -2.21 14.44
N VAL A 147 -8.18 -3.23 14.00
CA VAL A 147 -7.75 -4.09 12.90
C VAL A 147 -7.75 -3.27 11.59
N PRO A 148 -6.84 -3.57 10.64
CA PRO A 148 -6.79 -2.87 9.37
C PRO A 148 -8.10 -2.95 8.58
N LEU A 149 -8.33 -1.96 7.71
CA LEU A 149 -9.51 -1.93 6.85
C LEU A 149 -9.51 -3.11 5.85
N GLY A 150 -8.33 -3.51 5.35
CA GLY A 150 -8.18 -4.74 4.55
C GLY A 150 -8.84 -5.92 5.26
N PHE A 151 -8.37 -6.22 6.47
CA PHE A 151 -8.90 -7.31 7.29
C PHE A 151 -10.42 -7.25 7.47
N LEU A 152 -10.98 -6.06 7.69
CA LEU A 152 -12.43 -5.91 7.78
C LEU A 152 -13.14 -6.21 6.45
N LYS A 153 -12.56 -5.87 5.30
CA LYS A 153 -13.18 -6.17 4.01
C LYS A 153 -13.32 -7.68 3.79
N GLU A 154 -12.33 -8.46 4.23
CA GLU A 154 -12.33 -9.92 4.08
C GLU A 154 -13.12 -10.64 5.17
N HIS A 155 -13.09 -10.15 6.40
CA HIS A 155 -13.58 -10.88 7.57
C HIS A 155 -14.82 -10.29 8.26
N GLN A 156 -15.35 -9.13 7.85
CA GLN A 156 -16.47 -8.47 8.55
C GLN A 156 -17.72 -9.35 8.76
N GLU A 157 -17.94 -10.36 7.92
CA GLU A 157 -19.11 -11.24 8.02
C GLU A 157 -19.00 -12.24 9.19
N SER A 158 -17.79 -12.68 9.53
CA SER A 158 -17.52 -13.66 10.60
C SER A 158 -16.88 -13.05 11.84
N PHE A 159 -16.25 -11.89 11.72
CA PHE A 159 -15.51 -11.24 12.80
C PHE A 159 -16.42 -10.61 13.86
N PHE A 160 -17.67 -10.28 13.51
CA PHE A 160 -18.66 -9.69 14.43
C PHE A 160 -19.92 -10.54 14.57
N CYS A 161 -20.35 -10.76 15.81
CA CYS A 161 -21.59 -11.46 16.13
C CYS A 161 -22.40 -10.66 17.18
N PRO A 162 -23.59 -10.11 16.84
CA PRO A 162 -24.23 -10.12 15.53
C PRO A 162 -23.45 -9.26 14.50
N PRO A 163 -23.80 -9.32 13.20
CA PRO A 163 -23.17 -8.49 12.19
C PRO A 163 -23.27 -6.99 12.50
N LEU A 164 -22.29 -6.22 12.01
CA LEU A 164 -22.33 -4.76 12.12
C LEU A 164 -23.56 -4.17 11.41
N PRO A 165 -24.05 -2.99 11.84
CA PRO A 165 -25.11 -2.28 11.15
C PRO A 165 -24.78 -2.05 9.67
N SER A 166 -25.80 -2.09 8.80
CA SER A 166 -25.64 -1.98 7.33
C SER A 166 -24.85 -0.74 6.90
N GLN A 167 -25.02 0.38 7.59
CA GLN A 167 -24.27 1.61 7.34
C GLN A 167 -22.76 1.43 7.51
N LYS A 168 -22.31 0.65 8.52
CA LYS A 168 -20.89 0.36 8.74
C LYS A 168 -20.34 -0.61 7.70
N LEU A 169 -21.10 -1.66 7.37
CA LEU A 169 -20.72 -2.62 6.33
C LEU A 169 -20.56 -1.93 4.96
N GLU A 170 -21.46 -0.99 4.64
CA GLU A 170 -21.37 -0.22 3.41
C GLU A 170 -20.14 0.69 3.39
N ALA A 171 -19.78 1.31 4.51
CA ALA A 171 -18.55 2.09 4.62
C ALA A 171 -17.29 1.22 4.41
N ILE A 172 -17.22 0.05 5.05
CA ILE A 172 -16.11 -0.91 4.88
C ILE A 172 -15.98 -1.31 3.41
N ARG A 173 -17.10 -1.58 2.72
CA ARG A 173 -17.08 -1.95 1.30
C ARG A 173 -16.59 -0.82 0.40
N ARG A 174 -17.00 0.43 0.66
CA ARG A 174 -16.72 1.58 -0.22
C ARG A 174 -15.34 2.20 -0.06
N LEU A 175 -14.78 2.21 1.15
CA LEU A 175 -13.46 2.80 1.38
C LEU A 175 -12.39 2.01 0.62
N GLY A 176 -11.45 2.70 -0.03
CA GLY A 176 -10.33 2.06 -0.72
C GLY A 176 -9.33 1.44 0.26
N PHE A 177 -8.77 0.29 -0.10
CA PHE A 177 -7.64 -0.32 0.59
C PHE A 177 -6.84 -1.10 -0.45
N GLY A 178 -5.68 -0.57 -0.85
CA GLY A 178 -4.82 -1.20 -1.84
C GLY A 178 -3.42 -1.45 -1.31
N THR A 179 -2.52 -1.84 -2.21
CA THR A 179 -1.23 -2.42 -1.87
C THR A 179 -0.08 -1.52 -2.33
N ALA A 180 0.88 -1.25 -1.45
CA ALA A 180 2.16 -0.64 -1.76
C ALA A 180 3.29 -1.37 -1.02
N ASN A 181 4.26 -1.88 -1.77
CA ASN A 181 5.41 -2.60 -1.25
C ASN A 181 6.73 -1.85 -1.41
N LYS A 182 7.71 -2.28 -0.61
CA LYS A 182 9.11 -1.86 -0.69
C LYS A 182 9.98 -3.03 -1.15
N ILE A 183 10.99 -2.72 -1.97
CA ILE A 183 12.04 -3.64 -2.39
C ILE A 183 13.37 -3.05 -1.93
N ILE A 184 13.96 -3.62 -0.89
CA ILE A 184 15.24 -3.21 -0.32
C ILE A 184 16.33 -4.07 -0.95
N LEU A 185 17.28 -3.42 -1.60
CA LEU A 185 18.39 -4.04 -2.31
C LEU A 185 19.70 -3.58 -1.71
N GLU A 186 20.51 -4.52 -1.23
CA GLU A 186 21.85 -4.23 -0.72
C GLU A 186 22.88 -4.55 -1.79
N PHE A 187 23.82 -3.64 -2.02
CA PHE A 187 24.93 -3.85 -2.95
C PHE A 187 26.25 -3.94 -2.18
N GLU A 188 27.20 -4.69 -2.74
CA GLU A 188 28.55 -4.74 -2.19
C GLU A 188 29.29 -3.41 -2.45
N GLN A 189 29.05 -2.80 -3.62
CA GLN A 189 29.58 -1.49 -4.01
C GLN A 189 28.47 -0.70 -4.71
N PRO A 190 28.36 0.62 -4.47
CA PRO A 190 27.34 1.43 -5.11
C PRO A 190 27.72 1.63 -6.59
N PHE A 191 26.74 1.50 -7.49
CA PHE A 191 26.93 1.86 -8.91
C PHE A 191 26.48 3.30 -9.21
N TRP A 192 25.84 3.95 -8.24
CA TRP A 192 25.33 5.32 -8.34
C TRP A 192 26.34 6.34 -7.80
N LYS A 193 26.10 7.62 -8.08
CA LYS A 193 26.95 8.72 -7.62
C LYS A 193 26.83 8.93 -6.10
N PRO A 194 27.89 9.38 -5.40
CA PRO A 194 27.85 9.58 -3.94
C PRO A 194 26.77 10.56 -3.45
N ASP A 195 26.41 11.54 -4.27
CA ASP A 195 25.39 12.55 -3.98
C ASP A 195 23.96 12.09 -4.34
N ALA A 196 23.79 10.98 -5.07
CA ALA A 196 22.48 10.49 -5.48
C ALA A 196 21.57 10.22 -4.27
N GLU A 197 20.33 10.70 -4.35
CA GLU A 197 19.29 10.50 -3.34
C GLU A 197 18.18 9.60 -3.85
N ILE A 198 17.85 9.74 -5.14
CA ILE A 198 16.80 9.00 -5.82
C ILE A 198 17.35 8.54 -7.18
N ILE A 199 16.99 7.32 -7.57
CA ILE A 199 17.22 6.76 -8.90
C ILE A 199 15.86 6.38 -9.49
N GLU A 200 15.54 6.92 -10.65
CA GLU A 200 14.30 6.64 -11.37
C GLU A 200 14.61 6.00 -12.72
N VAL A 201 13.73 5.12 -13.18
CA VAL A 201 13.81 4.50 -14.51
C VAL A 201 12.57 4.90 -15.28
N VAL A 202 12.78 5.69 -16.34
CA VAL A 202 11.70 6.10 -17.24
C VAL A 202 11.61 5.14 -18.42
N TRP A 203 10.43 4.60 -18.66
CA TRP A 203 10.15 3.67 -19.76
C TRP A 203 9.56 4.42 -20.95
N GLU A 204 10.39 4.73 -21.95
CA GLU A 204 9.98 5.55 -23.11
C GLU A 204 8.80 4.96 -23.91
N ASN A 205 8.51 3.67 -23.77
CA ASN A 205 7.38 3.00 -24.41
C ASN A 205 6.09 3.06 -23.59
N GLU A 206 6.05 3.82 -22.51
CA GLU A 206 4.84 4.00 -21.69
C GLU A 206 4.19 5.38 -21.89
N SER A 207 2.89 5.44 -21.64
CA SER A 207 2.08 6.65 -21.66
C SER A 207 0.98 6.54 -20.62
N PRO A 208 0.61 7.63 -19.89
CA PRO A 208 -0.57 7.69 -19.04
C PRO A 208 -1.87 7.36 -19.79
N LEU A 209 -1.90 7.70 -21.09
CA LEU A 209 -3.09 7.60 -21.93
C LEU A 209 -3.40 6.18 -22.43
N GLU A 210 -2.49 5.24 -22.19
CA GLU A 210 -2.57 3.85 -22.64
C GLU A 210 -2.55 2.91 -21.43
N GLU A 211 -3.43 1.91 -21.43
CA GLU A 211 -3.40 0.87 -20.42
C GLU A 211 -2.19 -0.04 -20.62
N ARG A 212 -1.57 -0.47 -19.52
CA ARG A 212 -0.49 -1.45 -19.58
C ARG A 212 -1.05 -2.80 -19.99
N PRO A 213 -0.39 -3.52 -20.91
CA PRO A 213 -0.71 -4.92 -21.15
C PRO A 213 -0.59 -5.72 -19.86
N ALA A 214 -1.55 -6.61 -19.60
CA ALA A 214 -1.55 -7.50 -18.43
C ALA A 214 -0.52 -8.65 -18.53
N ASP A 215 0.62 -8.42 -19.18
CA ASP A 215 1.76 -9.34 -19.23
C ASP A 215 2.73 -9.01 -18.10
N TRP A 216 2.27 -9.17 -16.85
CA TRP A 216 3.04 -8.78 -15.68
C TRP A 216 4.34 -9.53 -15.55
N ARG A 217 4.44 -10.75 -16.09
CA ARG A 217 5.68 -11.53 -16.14
C ARG A 217 6.84 -10.74 -16.76
N ASN A 218 6.55 -9.85 -17.70
CA ASN A 218 7.54 -9.04 -18.40
C ASN A 218 7.45 -7.53 -18.11
N THR A 219 6.48 -7.08 -17.31
CA THR A 219 6.18 -5.64 -17.17
C THR A 219 5.99 -5.16 -15.73
N TRP A 220 5.88 -6.05 -14.72
CA TRP A 220 5.60 -5.64 -13.33
C TRP A 220 6.56 -4.56 -12.80
N PHE A 221 7.84 -4.69 -13.16
CA PHE A 221 8.92 -3.78 -12.73
C PHE A 221 8.76 -2.37 -13.29
N GLN A 222 7.95 -2.16 -14.34
CA GLN A 222 7.67 -0.84 -14.89
C GLN A 222 6.81 -0.02 -13.92
N LYS A 223 6.12 -0.65 -12.97
CA LYS A 223 5.37 0.02 -11.90
C LYS A 223 6.25 0.52 -10.75
N ILE A 224 7.54 0.18 -10.73
CA ILE A 224 8.46 0.70 -9.71
C ILE A 224 8.60 2.21 -9.91
N ALA A 225 8.16 3.00 -8.93
CA ALA A 225 8.13 4.46 -9.03
C ALA A 225 9.54 5.07 -8.98
N GLY A 226 10.46 4.42 -8.27
CA GLY A 226 11.83 4.87 -8.10
C GLY A 226 12.50 4.16 -6.93
N TYR A 227 13.78 4.45 -6.74
CA TYR A 227 14.62 3.90 -5.68
C TYR A 227 15.22 5.03 -4.86
N VAL A 228 14.93 5.05 -3.56
CA VAL A 228 15.61 5.96 -2.62
C VAL A 228 16.94 5.33 -2.19
N VAL A 229 18.01 6.11 -2.26
CA VAL A 229 19.33 5.76 -1.72
C VAL A 229 19.33 6.01 -0.22
N LEU A 230 19.53 4.96 0.58
CA LEU A 230 19.59 5.12 2.03
C LEU A 230 20.93 5.77 2.44
N LYS A 231 20.84 6.90 3.13
CA LYS A 231 21.98 7.66 3.66
C LYS A 231 21.94 7.73 5.18
N PRO A 232 23.10 7.82 5.86
CA PRO A 232 24.44 7.77 5.28
C PRO A 232 24.93 6.32 5.05
N PRO A 233 25.78 6.07 4.04
CA PRO A 233 26.24 4.71 3.72
C PRO A 233 27.08 4.07 4.82
N GLU A 234 27.73 4.86 5.69
CA GLU A 234 28.48 4.35 6.84
C GLU A 234 27.57 3.68 7.88
N ARG A 235 26.28 4.05 7.88
CA ARG A 235 25.26 3.48 8.78
C ARG A 235 24.47 2.37 8.11
N HIS A 236 24.07 2.58 6.85
CA HIS A 236 23.11 1.70 6.17
C HIS A 236 23.76 0.78 5.13
N GLY A 237 25.03 1.00 4.77
CA GLY A 237 25.64 0.35 3.62
C GLY A 237 25.15 0.93 2.29
N HIS A 238 25.30 0.18 1.21
CA HIS A 238 24.88 0.59 -0.14
C HIS A 238 23.50 0.03 -0.45
N ILE A 239 22.46 0.69 0.08
CA ILE A 239 21.08 0.23 -0.05
C ILE A 239 20.25 1.12 -0.97
N LEU A 240 19.51 0.48 -1.87
CA LEU A 240 18.39 1.07 -2.61
C LEU A 240 17.06 0.56 -2.04
N CYS A 241 16.11 1.46 -1.77
CA CYS A 241 14.74 1.13 -1.42
C CYS A 241 13.81 1.51 -2.57
N GLY A 242 13.37 0.51 -3.33
CA GLY A 242 12.38 0.65 -4.40
C GLY A 242 10.95 0.65 -3.88
N PHE A 243 10.07 1.39 -4.55
CA PHE A 243 8.64 1.48 -4.21
C PHE A 243 7.79 0.99 -5.38
N ILE A 244 6.81 0.14 -5.10
CA ILE A 244 5.88 -0.40 -6.10
C ILE A 244 4.49 -0.53 -5.47
N ALA A 245 3.44 -0.25 -6.24
CA ALA A 245 2.05 -0.33 -5.77
C ALA A 245 1.12 -0.93 -6.83
N GLY A 246 -0.11 -1.22 -6.43
CA GLY A 246 -1.12 -1.78 -7.33
C GLY A 246 -0.94 -3.27 -7.60
N ARG A 247 -1.59 -3.76 -8.65
CA ARG A 247 -1.63 -5.19 -8.97
C ARG A 247 -0.28 -5.74 -9.40
N GLU A 248 0.58 -4.92 -9.99
CA GLU A 248 1.95 -5.33 -10.28
C GLU A 248 2.77 -5.57 -9.00
N SER A 249 2.45 -4.86 -7.91
CA SER A 249 3.02 -5.11 -6.60
C SER A 249 2.56 -6.46 -6.03
N GLU A 250 1.25 -6.75 -6.12
CA GLU A 250 0.67 -8.03 -5.70
C GLU A 250 1.28 -9.20 -6.49
N PHE A 251 1.42 -9.05 -7.81
CA PHE A 251 2.11 -10.03 -8.65
C PHE A 251 3.56 -10.24 -8.22
N MET A 252 4.29 -9.17 -7.89
CA MET A 252 5.67 -9.23 -7.42
C MET A 252 5.79 -10.05 -6.12
N GLU A 253 4.78 -10.02 -5.23
CA GLU A 253 4.77 -10.86 -4.01
C GLU A 253 4.79 -12.36 -4.30
N THR A 254 4.23 -12.78 -5.44
CA THR A 254 4.19 -14.19 -5.87
C THR A 254 5.53 -14.71 -6.38
N LEU A 255 6.46 -13.81 -6.73
CA LEU A 255 7.78 -14.16 -7.26
C LEU A 255 8.75 -14.52 -6.13
N SER A 256 9.67 -15.42 -6.42
CA SER A 256 10.81 -15.68 -5.53
C SER A 256 11.79 -14.50 -5.50
N ASP A 257 12.57 -14.40 -4.42
CA ASP A 257 13.62 -13.37 -4.30
C ASP A 257 14.63 -13.44 -5.44
N SER A 258 14.95 -14.65 -5.91
CA SER A 258 15.86 -14.90 -7.04
C SER A 258 15.30 -14.34 -8.36
N GLU A 259 14.01 -14.52 -8.63
CA GLU A 259 13.35 -14.00 -9.84
C GLU A 259 13.33 -12.47 -9.84
N VAL A 260 13.02 -11.85 -8.69
CA VAL A 260 13.04 -10.39 -8.56
C VAL A 260 14.46 -9.85 -8.70
N LEU A 261 15.44 -10.43 -8.01
CA LEU A 261 16.85 -10.03 -8.13
C LEU A 261 17.36 -10.14 -9.57
N THR A 262 17.04 -11.24 -10.25
CA THR A 262 17.44 -11.45 -11.64
C THR A 262 16.85 -10.37 -12.55
N THR A 263 15.56 -10.11 -12.41
CA THR A 263 14.84 -9.09 -13.19
C THR A 263 15.41 -7.70 -12.95
N LEU A 264 15.55 -7.28 -11.69
CA LEU A 264 16.07 -5.95 -11.34
C LEU A 264 17.54 -5.78 -11.74
N THR A 265 18.36 -6.83 -11.62
CA THR A 265 19.75 -6.80 -12.11
C THR A 265 19.81 -6.57 -13.62
N GLN A 266 18.96 -7.25 -14.40
CA GLN A 266 18.88 -7.06 -15.85
C GLN A 266 18.45 -5.63 -16.19
N ILE A 267 17.50 -5.08 -15.45
CA ILE A 267 17.05 -3.69 -15.62
C ILE A 267 18.19 -2.72 -15.32
N PHE A 268 18.87 -2.84 -14.17
CA PHE A 268 19.98 -1.95 -13.83
C PHE A 268 21.12 -2.05 -14.85
N ARG A 269 21.48 -3.24 -15.32
CA ARG A 269 22.49 -3.42 -16.39
C ARG A 269 22.08 -2.72 -17.68
N LYS A 270 20.81 -2.85 -18.06
CA LYS A 270 20.25 -2.22 -19.26
C LYS A 270 20.24 -0.69 -19.13
N THR A 271 19.72 -0.16 -18.03
CA THR A 271 19.54 1.29 -17.83
C THR A 271 20.84 2.03 -17.58
N THR A 272 21.83 1.38 -16.95
CA THR A 272 23.17 1.95 -16.75
C THR A 272 24.10 1.74 -17.95
N GLY A 273 23.72 0.91 -18.93
CA GLY A 273 24.60 0.50 -20.03
C GLY A 273 25.80 -0.35 -19.60
N ASN A 274 25.79 -0.88 -18.37
CA ASN A 274 26.88 -1.69 -17.82
C ASN A 274 26.45 -3.16 -17.67
N PRO A 275 26.78 -4.05 -18.63
CA PRO A 275 26.40 -5.47 -18.55
C PRO A 275 27.13 -6.25 -17.44
N GLN A 276 28.24 -5.71 -16.91
CA GLN A 276 29.03 -6.32 -15.85
C GLN A 276 28.67 -5.81 -14.45
N LEU A 277 27.64 -4.96 -14.32
CA LEU A 277 27.15 -4.50 -13.02
C LEU A 277 26.81 -5.71 -12.14
N ALA A 278 27.41 -5.74 -10.94
CA ALA A 278 27.19 -6.80 -9.99
C ALA A 278 25.73 -6.79 -9.50
N PRO A 279 25.08 -7.96 -9.35
CA PRO A 279 23.74 -8.00 -8.78
C PRO A 279 23.75 -7.48 -7.33
N PRO A 280 22.59 -7.05 -6.80
CA PRO A 280 22.44 -6.87 -5.36
C PRO A 280 22.80 -8.17 -4.63
N LYS A 281 23.53 -8.06 -3.52
CA LYS A 281 23.94 -9.22 -2.72
C LYS A 281 22.82 -9.75 -1.83
N ASN A 282 21.94 -8.87 -1.36
CA ASN A 282 20.79 -9.20 -0.53
C ASN A 282 19.55 -8.46 -1.02
N ILE A 283 18.39 -9.06 -0.74
CA ILE A 283 17.08 -8.48 -0.99
C ILE A 283 16.17 -8.69 0.21
N LEU A 284 15.37 -7.68 0.52
CA LEU A 284 14.24 -7.78 1.44
C LEU A 284 13.03 -7.09 0.80
N ARG A 285 11.87 -7.75 0.81
CA ARG A 285 10.65 -7.23 0.19
C ARG A 285 9.49 -7.32 1.16
N SER A 286 8.68 -6.28 1.21
CA SER A 286 7.39 -6.40 1.90
C SER A 286 6.40 -7.19 1.03
N ARG A 287 5.44 -7.82 1.70
CA ARG A 287 4.34 -8.59 1.08
C ARG A 287 3.04 -8.27 1.81
N TRP A 288 2.64 -7.00 1.74
CA TRP A 288 1.49 -6.50 2.51
C TRP A 288 0.15 -7.06 2.03
N ASP A 289 0.04 -7.43 0.75
CA ASP A 289 -1.17 -8.04 0.20
C ASP A 289 -1.36 -9.48 0.73
N SER A 290 -0.26 -10.22 0.83
CA SER A 290 -0.28 -11.59 1.33
C SER A 290 -0.25 -11.69 2.87
N GLU A 291 -0.17 -10.58 3.60
CA GLU A 291 -0.05 -10.57 5.06
C GLU A 291 -1.44 -10.69 5.73
N PRO A 292 -1.75 -11.82 6.38
CA PRO A 292 -3.10 -12.15 6.85
C PRO A 292 -3.66 -11.21 7.93
N TYR A 293 -2.81 -10.43 8.61
CA TYR A 293 -3.27 -9.46 9.61
C TYR A 293 -3.34 -8.02 9.08
N THR A 294 -3.03 -7.81 7.80
CA THR A 294 -3.15 -6.52 7.10
C THR A 294 -4.33 -6.52 6.13
N ARG A 295 -4.47 -7.62 5.37
CA ARG A 295 -5.55 -7.87 4.43
C ARG A 295 -6.75 -8.55 5.06
#